data_AF-A0A8H9IFN5-F1
#
_entry.id   AF-A0A8H9IFN5-F1
#
_cell.length_a   1.000
_cell.length_b   1.000
_cell.length_c   1.000
_cell.angle_alpha   90.00
_cell.angle_beta   90.00
_cell.angle_gamma   90.00
#
_symmetry.space_group_name_H-M   'P 1'
#
loop_
_entity.id
_entity.type
_entity.pdbx_description
1 polymer ?
#
loop_
_entity_poly.entity_id
_entity_poly.type
_entity_poly.pdbx_seq_one_letter_code
_entity_poly.pdbx_strand_id
1 'polypeptide(L)'
;MNLDHSYATQLGDLGALTKPLSVANPQLIEVNHTLREALQLPASWFTQSSIMSMLFGNTSSLTKHSFAQKYGGHQFGGWNPDLGDGRGLLLGEAKDQQGNPWDLHLKGAGPTPYSRFADGRAVLRSTLREFLASEALHHMGIPTSRALCLITSDEPVYREKQEKAAMMIRVSQSHIRFGHFEYFYHNGELDKLEKLFDYCFERHFSDCLQTESPHLAMLEKIVTDTATLIAKWQAFGFNHGVMNTDNMSIHGITFDFGPYAFLDDFDPKFVCNHSDHQGRYAFEQQPGIGLWNLNALAHAFTPYLSIEQIKSALSQYEPRLMAEFSQLMRQKLGLYENNHTTAELVNRWLDLVSQDKRDYHISFRLLCDIDEQGAHPKLVDHFIQREAAQAWLTQYQQAIRAQGTDTQERQAQMRKVNPAYVLRNYQAQLAIDAAEQGDFTHFRMLLQVLQQPFESKPEYAEFAKPPPDWGKHMEISCSS
;
A
#
# COMPACT_ATOMS: atom_id res chain seq x y z
N MET A 1 25.43 -11.96 9.78
CA MET A 1 24.08 -12.43 9.40
C MET A 1 24.17 -12.93 7.97
N ASN A 2 23.63 -14.13 7.69
CA ASN A 2 23.51 -14.64 6.34
C ASN A 2 22.08 -14.41 5.87
N LEU A 3 21.91 -13.76 4.72
CA LEU A 3 20.62 -13.66 4.05
C LEU A 3 20.35 -14.97 3.32
N ASP A 4 19.07 -15.33 3.24
CA ASP A 4 18.62 -16.38 2.34
C ASP A 4 18.48 -15.80 0.91
N HIS A 5 18.56 -16.66 -0.08
CA HIS A 5 18.41 -16.29 -1.49
C HIS A 5 17.59 -17.38 -2.20
N SER A 6 16.53 -17.88 -1.57
CA SER A 6 15.79 -19.05 -2.04
C SER A 6 15.15 -18.77 -3.39
N TYR A 7 14.60 -17.57 -3.61
CA TYR A 7 14.02 -17.22 -4.91
C TYR A 7 15.08 -17.33 -6.03
N ALA A 8 16.24 -16.68 -5.86
CA ALA A 8 17.29 -16.68 -6.89
C ALA A 8 17.92 -18.06 -7.12
N THR A 9 17.95 -18.92 -6.09
CA THR A 9 18.59 -20.24 -6.15
C THR A 9 17.65 -21.34 -6.62
N GLN A 10 16.37 -21.28 -6.27
CA GLN A 10 15.36 -22.28 -6.61
C GLN A 10 14.57 -21.92 -7.88
N LEU A 11 14.36 -20.62 -8.14
CA LEU A 11 13.61 -20.09 -9.29
C LEU A 11 14.52 -19.31 -10.26
N GLY A 12 15.79 -19.72 -10.39
CA GLY A 12 16.79 -19.01 -11.18
C GLY A 12 16.45 -18.84 -12.67
N ASP A 13 15.60 -19.69 -13.23
CA ASP A 13 15.09 -19.63 -14.61
C ASP A 13 13.84 -18.73 -14.79
N LEU A 14 13.33 -18.14 -13.71
CA LEU A 14 12.21 -17.18 -13.69
C LEU A 14 12.68 -15.72 -13.63
N GLY A 15 13.96 -15.47 -13.91
CA GLY A 15 14.51 -14.12 -13.93
C GLY A 15 15.97 -14.08 -14.36
N ALA A 16 16.73 -13.12 -13.84
CA ALA A 16 18.14 -12.97 -14.14
C ALA A 16 18.95 -12.46 -12.95
N LEU A 17 20.09 -13.12 -12.67
CA LEU A 17 21.11 -12.58 -11.77
C LEU A 17 21.60 -11.24 -12.31
N THR A 18 21.44 -10.19 -11.52
CA THR A 18 21.76 -8.81 -11.92
C THR A 18 22.38 -8.09 -10.73
N LYS A 19 23.46 -7.33 -10.95
CA LYS A 19 24.10 -6.52 -9.91
C LYS A 19 23.57 -5.09 -9.97
N PRO A 20 23.40 -4.41 -8.82
CA PRO A 20 23.04 -3.01 -8.83
C PRO A 20 24.19 -2.15 -9.38
N LEU A 21 23.84 -1.08 -10.08
CA LEU A 21 24.77 -0.08 -10.58
C LEU A 21 24.78 1.11 -9.62
N SER A 22 25.98 1.51 -9.19
CA SER A 22 26.13 2.67 -8.31
C SER A 22 25.67 3.97 -8.97
N VAL A 23 25.46 4.99 -8.15
CA VAL A 23 25.11 6.36 -8.55
C VAL A 23 26.18 7.35 -8.12
N ALA A 24 26.21 8.55 -8.69
CA ALA A 24 27.16 9.59 -8.30
C ALA A 24 26.94 10.06 -6.85
N ASN A 25 27.96 9.94 -5.99
CA ASN A 25 27.96 10.41 -4.60
C ASN A 25 26.72 9.97 -3.78
N PRO A 26 26.46 8.65 -3.64
CA PRO A 26 25.27 8.20 -2.93
C PRO A 26 25.33 8.60 -1.45
N GLN A 27 24.22 9.03 -0.87
CA GLN A 27 24.11 9.41 0.55
C GLN A 27 22.93 8.70 1.21
N LEU A 28 23.19 8.01 2.32
CA LEU A 28 22.18 7.40 3.18
C LEU A 28 21.45 8.51 3.96
N ILE A 29 20.16 8.67 3.69
CA ILE A 29 19.34 9.73 4.24
C ILE A 29 18.54 9.27 5.45
N GLU A 30 17.93 8.09 5.37
CA GLU A 30 17.02 7.60 6.41
C GLU A 30 17.12 6.09 6.56
N VAL A 31 16.93 5.61 7.79
CA VAL A 31 16.90 4.19 8.15
C VAL A 31 15.73 3.94 9.09
N ASN A 32 14.85 3.02 8.70
CA ASN A 32 13.79 2.54 9.57
C ASN A 32 14.37 1.60 10.63
N HIS A 33 14.79 2.16 11.76
CA HIS A 33 15.45 1.42 12.83
C HIS A 33 14.55 0.35 13.44
N THR A 34 13.25 0.62 13.60
CA THR A 34 12.27 -0.35 14.12
C THR A 34 12.14 -1.56 13.19
N LEU A 35 11.99 -1.34 11.88
CA LEU A 35 11.92 -2.43 10.91
C LEU A 35 13.23 -3.21 10.84
N ARG A 36 14.37 -2.51 10.84
CA ARG A 36 15.71 -3.13 10.87
C ARG A 36 15.84 -4.09 12.06
N GLU A 37 15.40 -3.67 13.24
CA GLU A 37 15.45 -4.48 14.47
C GLU A 37 14.48 -5.66 14.42
N ALA A 38 13.27 -5.45 13.90
CA ALA A 38 12.30 -6.52 13.69
C ALA A 38 12.84 -7.62 12.76
N LEU A 39 13.62 -7.23 11.75
CA LEU A 39 14.27 -8.14 10.78
C LEU A 39 15.67 -8.61 11.21
N GLN A 40 16.08 -8.30 12.45
CA GLN A 40 17.38 -8.70 13.01
C GLN A 40 18.60 -8.27 12.18
N LEU A 41 18.46 -7.20 11.38
CA LEU A 41 19.52 -6.70 10.51
C LEU A 41 20.56 -5.91 11.32
N PRO A 42 21.88 -6.18 11.17
CA PRO A 42 22.91 -5.51 11.97
C PRO A 42 22.91 -3.99 11.78
N ALA A 43 22.97 -3.23 12.88
CA ALA A 43 23.06 -1.76 12.82
C ALA A 43 24.30 -1.29 12.05
N SER A 44 25.39 -2.05 12.13
CA SER A 44 26.64 -1.77 11.43
C SER A 44 26.50 -1.74 9.91
N TRP A 45 25.49 -2.41 9.34
CA TRP A 45 25.22 -2.41 7.89
C TRP A 45 24.74 -1.06 7.40
N PHE A 46 24.06 -0.29 8.24
CA PHE A 46 23.37 0.95 7.87
C PHE A 46 24.16 2.19 8.27
N THR A 47 25.48 2.13 8.12
CA THR A 47 26.32 3.32 8.07
C THR A 47 26.55 3.71 6.63
N GLN A 48 26.83 5.00 6.36
CA GLN A 48 27.09 5.51 5.02
C GLN A 48 28.08 4.64 4.24
N SER A 49 29.26 4.35 4.80
CA SER A 49 30.27 3.53 4.11
C SER A 49 29.87 2.06 3.99
N SER A 50 29.26 1.48 5.02
CA SER A 50 28.93 0.05 5.02
C SER A 50 27.83 -0.27 4.01
N ILE A 51 26.73 0.49 3.98
CA ILE A 51 25.61 0.18 3.08
C ILE A 51 26.04 0.30 1.62
N MET A 52 26.84 1.31 1.26
CA MET A 52 27.35 1.46 -0.10
C MET A 52 28.31 0.33 -0.46
N SER A 53 29.21 -0.07 0.45
CA SER A 53 30.08 -1.23 0.24
C SER A 53 29.30 -2.53 0.07
N MET A 54 28.16 -2.67 0.76
CA MET A 54 27.32 -3.84 0.60
C MET A 54 26.54 -3.80 -0.71
N LEU A 55 25.93 -2.68 -1.07
CA LEU A 55 25.17 -2.58 -2.31
C LEU A 55 26.07 -2.65 -3.56
N PHE A 56 27.26 -2.04 -3.55
CA PHE A 56 28.08 -1.95 -4.76
C PHE A 56 29.36 -2.79 -4.71
N GLY A 57 29.59 -3.53 -3.63
CA GLY A 57 30.67 -4.50 -3.54
C GLY A 57 30.37 -5.78 -4.33
N ASN A 58 31.43 -6.39 -4.89
CA ASN A 58 31.29 -7.53 -5.81
C ASN A 58 30.63 -8.79 -5.18
N THR A 59 30.78 -9.00 -3.87
CA THR A 59 30.41 -10.26 -3.20
C THR A 59 29.82 -10.05 -1.80
N SER A 60 29.10 -8.94 -1.58
CA SER A 60 28.46 -8.72 -0.29
C SER A 60 27.29 -9.69 -0.06
N SER A 61 26.87 -9.83 1.21
CA SER A 61 25.65 -10.59 1.54
C SER A 61 24.39 -10.04 0.85
N LEU A 62 24.31 -8.74 0.56
CA LEU A 62 23.15 -8.13 -0.11
C LEU A 62 23.13 -8.38 -1.62
N THR A 63 24.28 -8.57 -2.26
CA THR A 63 24.32 -8.62 -3.73
C THR A 63 24.85 -9.91 -4.31
N LYS A 64 25.30 -10.86 -3.48
CA LYS A 64 25.87 -12.14 -3.96
C LYS A 64 24.96 -12.82 -4.99
N HIS A 65 23.66 -12.90 -4.71
CA HIS A 65 22.63 -13.44 -5.61
C HIS A 65 21.52 -12.43 -5.88
N SER A 66 21.85 -11.14 -6.00
CA SER A 66 20.83 -10.16 -6.36
C SER A 66 20.20 -10.52 -7.71
N PHE A 67 18.88 -10.40 -7.78
CA PHE A 67 18.09 -11.02 -8.84
C PHE A 67 17.01 -10.06 -9.34
N ALA A 68 16.86 -9.94 -10.65
CA ALA A 68 15.75 -9.27 -11.28
C ALA A 68 14.70 -10.33 -11.64
N GLN A 69 13.47 -10.18 -11.15
CA GLN A 69 12.38 -11.13 -11.40
C GLN A 69 11.71 -10.85 -12.75
N LYS A 70 11.30 -11.89 -13.48
CA LYS A 70 10.46 -11.75 -14.68
C LYS A 70 8.99 -11.93 -14.31
N TYR A 71 8.15 -11.03 -14.81
CA TYR A 71 6.70 -11.11 -14.77
C TYR A 71 6.09 -10.39 -15.97
N GLY A 72 4.80 -10.60 -16.19
CA GLY A 72 3.93 -9.87 -17.12
C GLY A 72 2.81 -9.21 -16.33
N GLY A 73 1.76 -8.75 -16.99
CA GLY A 73 0.58 -8.26 -16.29
C GLY A 73 -0.38 -7.52 -17.20
N HIS A 74 -1.62 -7.40 -16.75
CA HIS A 74 -2.63 -6.60 -17.40
C HIS A 74 -2.51 -5.13 -16.94
N GLN A 75 -2.02 -4.27 -17.82
CA GLN A 75 -1.90 -2.84 -17.59
C GLN A 75 -3.13 -2.12 -18.15
N PHE A 76 -3.89 -1.45 -17.28
CA PHE A 76 -5.18 -0.83 -17.66
C PHE A 76 -6.15 -1.77 -18.39
N GLY A 77 -6.06 -3.08 -18.10
CA GLY A 77 -6.88 -4.13 -18.72
C GLY A 77 -6.29 -4.77 -19.98
N GLY A 78 -5.21 -4.22 -20.54
CA GLY A 78 -4.50 -4.81 -21.67
C GLY A 78 -3.33 -5.69 -21.23
N TRP A 79 -3.19 -6.89 -21.80
CA TRP A 79 -2.07 -7.79 -21.50
C TRP A 79 -0.73 -7.21 -21.98
N ASN A 80 0.27 -7.19 -21.09
CA ASN A 80 1.64 -6.80 -21.40
C ASN A 80 2.63 -7.89 -20.92
N PRO A 81 3.24 -8.67 -21.84
CA PRO A 81 4.24 -9.67 -21.48
C PRO A 81 5.63 -9.06 -21.18
N ASP A 82 5.87 -7.80 -21.55
CA ASP A 82 7.18 -7.15 -21.52
C ASP A 82 7.40 -6.35 -20.22
N LEU A 83 7.14 -7.00 -19.09
CA LEU A 83 7.41 -6.47 -17.74
C LEU A 83 8.53 -7.26 -17.05
N GLY A 84 8.63 -7.12 -15.73
CA GLY A 84 9.73 -7.62 -14.90
C GLY A 84 10.31 -6.49 -14.06
N ASP A 85 11.28 -6.85 -13.21
CA ASP A 85 12.00 -5.90 -12.36
C ASP A 85 12.90 -5.00 -13.22
N GLY A 86 12.34 -3.97 -13.85
CA GLY A 86 13.03 -3.10 -14.79
C GLY A 86 13.90 -2.01 -14.15
N ARG A 87 13.82 -1.83 -12.84
CA ARG A 87 14.62 -0.83 -12.09
C ARG A 87 14.87 -1.24 -10.65
N GLY A 88 14.71 -2.53 -10.35
CA GLY A 88 14.84 -3.03 -8.99
C GLY A 88 15.44 -4.41 -8.95
N LEU A 89 15.90 -4.82 -7.77
CA LEU A 89 16.55 -6.11 -7.55
C LEU A 89 16.14 -6.68 -6.20
N LEU A 90 15.72 -7.94 -6.18
CA LEU A 90 15.69 -8.72 -4.96
C LEU A 90 17.14 -8.97 -4.51
N LEU A 91 17.54 -8.37 -3.39
CA LEU A 91 18.88 -8.51 -2.81
C LEU A 91 19.04 -9.87 -2.11
N GLY A 92 17.99 -10.29 -1.43
CA GLY A 92 17.91 -11.52 -0.64
C GLY A 92 16.80 -11.42 0.39
N GLU A 93 16.76 -12.39 1.28
CA GLU A 93 15.70 -12.54 2.29
C GLU A 93 16.31 -12.45 3.70
N ALA A 94 15.78 -11.52 4.49
CA ALA A 94 16.02 -11.46 5.93
C ALA A 94 14.99 -12.33 6.66
N LYS A 95 15.21 -12.58 7.96
CA LYS A 95 14.24 -13.27 8.81
C LYS A 95 13.82 -12.37 9.96
N ASP A 96 12.51 -12.31 10.21
CA ASP A 96 12.01 -11.65 11.41
C ASP A 96 12.33 -12.47 12.68
N GLN A 97 11.95 -11.95 13.85
CA GLN A 97 12.16 -12.59 15.14
C GLN A 97 11.46 -13.95 15.27
N GLN A 98 10.42 -14.21 14.47
CA GLN A 98 9.69 -15.48 14.43
C GLN A 98 10.27 -16.44 13.38
N GLY A 99 11.27 -15.99 12.61
CA GLY A 99 11.92 -16.78 11.57
C GLY A 99 11.23 -16.72 10.20
N ASN A 100 10.18 -15.90 10.03
CA ASN A 100 9.52 -15.75 8.74
C ASN A 100 10.41 -14.99 7.76
N PRO A 101 10.43 -15.36 6.47
CA PRO A 101 11.23 -14.68 5.46
C PRO A 101 10.62 -13.33 5.05
N TRP A 102 11.50 -12.36 4.83
CA TRP A 102 11.18 -11.03 4.33
C TRP A 102 12.17 -10.63 3.24
N ASP A 103 11.66 -10.37 2.04
CA ASP A 103 12.44 -9.88 0.91
C ASP A 103 13.03 -8.50 1.20
N LEU A 104 14.28 -8.30 0.79
CA LEU A 104 14.91 -7.00 0.69
C LEU A 104 15.05 -6.66 -0.79
N HIS A 105 14.29 -5.68 -1.29
CA HIS A 105 14.27 -5.31 -2.70
C HIS A 105 14.78 -3.87 -2.89
N LEU A 106 15.87 -3.72 -3.63
CA LEU A 106 16.43 -2.42 -3.95
C LEU A 106 15.70 -1.82 -5.16
N LYS A 107 14.91 -0.77 -4.95
CA LYS A 107 14.34 0.06 -6.02
C LYS A 107 15.35 1.14 -6.44
N GLY A 108 15.43 1.43 -7.74
CA GLY A 108 16.40 2.36 -8.32
C GLY A 108 17.79 1.73 -8.56
N ALA A 109 17.86 0.40 -8.60
CA ALA A 109 19.11 -0.36 -8.62
C ALA A 109 19.95 -0.18 -9.90
N GLY A 110 19.44 0.49 -10.92
CA GLY A 110 20.03 0.55 -12.25
C GLY A 110 19.33 -0.38 -13.24
N PRO A 111 19.82 -0.41 -14.49
CA PRO A 111 19.20 -1.18 -15.55
C PRO A 111 19.35 -2.69 -15.33
N THR A 112 18.34 -3.42 -15.78
CA THR A 112 18.23 -4.88 -15.76
C THR A 112 17.82 -5.36 -17.16
N PRO A 113 17.81 -6.68 -17.42
CA PRO A 113 17.25 -7.22 -18.66
C PRO A 113 15.78 -6.84 -18.92
N TYR A 114 15.06 -6.35 -17.91
CA TYR A 114 13.64 -5.98 -17.98
C TYR A 114 13.41 -4.46 -18.01
N SER A 115 14.47 -3.65 -18.07
CA SER A 115 14.35 -2.18 -18.13
C SER A 115 13.72 -1.67 -19.43
N ARG A 116 13.65 -2.51 -20.46
CA ARG A 116 13.24 -2.10 -21.82
C ARG A 116 14.11 -0.92 -22.28
N PHE A 117 13.49 0.24 -22.48
CA PHE A 117 14.16 1.49 -22.89
C PHE A 117 14.41 2.47 -21.72
N ALA A 118 14.03 2.10 -20.49
CA ALA A 118 14.18 2.95 -19.31
C ALA A 118 15.62 2.89 -18.74
N ASP A 119 15.98 3.93 -18.00
CA ASP A 119 17.30 4.09 -17.37
C ASP A 119 17.55 3.17 -16.16
N GLY A 120 16.52 2.47 -15.68
CA GLY A 120 16.61 1.64 -14.48
C GLY A 120 16.78 2.42 -13.17
N ARG A 121 16.58 3.74 -13.20
CA ARG A 121 16.70 4.61 -12.02
C ARG A 121 15.34 4.90 -11.40
N ALA A 122 15.37 5.26 -10.12
CA ALA A 122 14.27 5.93 -9.45
C ALA A 122 14.70 7.35 -9.09
N VAL A 123 13.73 8.25 -8.95
CA VAL A 123 13.96 9.66 -8.58
C VAL A 123 13.62 9.89 -7.12
N LEU A 124 14.26 10.89 -6.49
CA LEU A 124 14.09 11.21 -5.07
C LEU A 124 12.63 11.40 -4.66
N ARG A 125 11.85 12.12 -5.47
CA ARG A 125 10.41 12.33 -5.27
C ARG A 125 9.63 11.02 -5.14
N SER A 126 9.89 10.07 -6.03
CA SER A 126 9.24 8.75 -6.06
C SER A 126 9.55 7.95 -4.81
N THR A 127 10.84 7.89 -4.45
CA THR A 127 11.29 7.12 -3.29
C THR A 127 10.82 7.72 -1.97
N LEU A 128 10.75 9.05 -1.84
CA LEU A 128 10.22 9.72 -0.65
C LEU A 128 8.72 9.44 -0.48
N ARG A 129 7.94 9.53 -1.56
CA ARG A 129 6.50 9.20 -1.53
C ARG A 129 6.27 7.75 -1.12
N GLU A 130 6.97 6.81 -1.75
CA GLU A 130 6.85 5.40 -1.40
C GLU A 130 7.26 5.12 0.05
N PHE A 131 8.34 5.74 0.53
CA PHE A 131 8.76 5.61 1.93
C PHE A 131 7.68 6.11 2.90
N LEU A 132 7.15 7.31 2.67
CA LEU A 132 6.11 7.87 3.52
C LEU A 132 4.83 7.04 3.48
N ALA A 133 4.41 6.57 2.30
CA ALA A 133 3.15 5.86 2.12
C ALA A 133 3.16 4.46 2.73
N SER A 134 4.24 3.72 2.51
CA SER A 134 4.46 2.40 3.12
C SER A 134 4.38 2.48 4.63
N GLU A 135 5.08 3.43 5.24
CA GLU A 135 5.08 3.58 6.70
C GLU A 135 3.77 4.14 7.24
N ALA A 136 3.13 5.09 6.55
CA ALA A 136 1.80 5.60 6.93
C ALA A 136 0.75 4.49 6.95
N LEU A 137 0.67 3.67 5.89
CA LEU A 137 -0.27 2.56 5.82
C LEU A 137 0.00 1.51 6.90
N HIS A 138 1.28 1.19 7.15
CA HIS A 138 1.66 0.26 8.20
C HIS A 138 1.16 0.71 9.57
N HIS A 139 1.42 1.97 9.93
CA HIS A 139 1.01 2.52 11.22
C HIS A 139 -0.50 2.75 11.34
N MET A 140 -1.24 2.77 10.21
CA MET A 140 -2.70 2.71 10.18
C MET A 140 -3.27 1.28 10.26
N GLY A 141 -2.42 0.24 10.29
CA GLY A 141 -2.86 -1.16 10.32
C GLY A 141 -3.34 -1.69 8.96
N ILE A 142 -2.94 -1.04 7.87
CA ILE A 142 -3.24 -1.47 6.49
C ILE A 142 -2.07 -2.30 5.98
N PRO A 143 -2.29 -3.55 5.53
CA PRO A 143 -1.22 -4.41 5.04
C PRO A 143 -0.48 -3.75 3.87
N THR A 144 0.84 -3.73 3.93
CA THR A 144 1.66 -2.98 2.98
C THR A 144 3.12 -3.46 2.97
N SER A 145 3.78 -3.32 1.83
CA SER A 145 5.25 -3.32 1.79
C SER A 145 5.82 -2.17 2.63
N ARG A 146 7.03 -2.35 3.15
CA ARG A 146 7.68 -1.47 4.12
C ARG A 146 8.91 -0.82 3.52
N ALA A 147 9.33 0.32 4.06
CA ALA A 147 10.54 1.01 3.62
C ALA A 147 11.64 0.93 4.68
N LEU A 148 12.79 0.35 4.32
CA LEU A 148 13.89 0.10 5.25
C LEU A 148 14.93 1.21 5.25
N CYS A 149 15.36 1.69 4.08
CA CYS A 149 16.28 2.82 4.01
C CYS A 149 16.13 3.59 2.71
N LEU A 150 16.48 4.88 2.77
CA LEU A 150 16.47 5.81 1.65
C LEU A 150 17.89 6.29 1.35
N ILE A 151 18.28 6.22 0.07
CA ILE A 151 19.58 6.69 -0.42
C ILE A 151 19.32 7.70 -1.53
N THR A 152 19.91 8.90 -1.44
CA THR A 152 19.91 9.90 -2.52
C THR A 152 21.28 9.96 -3.20
N SER A 153 21.42 10.79 -4.24
CA SER A 153 22.66 10.95 -4.99
C SER A 153 22.71 12.28 -5.74
N ASP A 154 23.87 12.60 -6.30
CA ASP A 154 24.07 13.75 -7.21
C ASP A 154 23.83 13.38 -8.68
N GLU A 155 23.48 12.12 -8.98
CA GLU A 155 23.27 11.66 -10.35
C GLU A 155 21.98 12.28 -10.94
N PRO A 156 22.06 13.04 -12.04
CA PRO A 156 20.88 13.59 -12.67
C PRO A 156 20.10 12.49 -13.40
N VAL A 157 18.78 12.51 -13.23
CA VAL A 157 17.83 11.64 -13.92
C VAL A 157 16.80 12.53 -14.61
N TYR A 158 16.54 12.27 -15.89
CA TYR A 158 15.63 13.09 -16.69
C TYR A 158 14.25 12.43 -16.74
N ARG A 159 13.22 13.18 -16.33
CA ARG A 159 11.80 12.87 -16.52
C ARG A 159 11.14 14.09 -17.19
N GLU A 160 10.02 14.57 -16.66
CA GLU A 160 9.41 15.86 -17.04
C GLU A 160 10.35 17.04 -16.74
N LYS A 161 11.12 16.92 -15.65
CA LYS A 161 12.20 17.83 -15.24
C LYS A 161 13.48 17.03 -14.93
N GLN A 162 14.59 17.74 -14.75
CA GLN A 162 15.79 17.12 -14.18
C GLN A 162 15.57 16.87 -12.68
N GLU A 163 15.68 15.62 -12.27
CA GLU A 163 15.55 15.15 -10.88
C GLU A 163 16.86 14.47 -10.42
N LYS A 164 16.98 14.16 -9.14
CA LYS A 164 18.10 13.39 -8.58
C LYS A 164 17.78 11.90 -8.51
N ALA A 165 18.72 11.05 -8.91
CA ALA A 165 18.58 9.61 -8.71
C ALA A 165 18.53 9.29 -7.21
N ALA A 166 17.67 8.34 -6.86
CA ALA A 166 17.55 7.83 -5.51
C ALA A 166 17.28 6.32 -5.55
N MET A 167 17.56 5.68 -4.42
CA MET A 167 17.30 4.27 -4.19
C MET A 167 16.59 4.09 -2.86
N MET A 168 15.83 3.00 -2.76
CA MET A 168 15.17 2.61 -1.53
C MET A 168 15.22 1.09 -1.40
N ILE A 169 15.48 0.59 -0.19
CA ILE A 169 15.25 -0.84 0.11
C ILE A 169 13.81 -0.99 0.58
N ARG A 170 12.97 -1.57 -0.27
CA ARG A 170 11.62 -2.03 0.05
C ARG A 170 11.69 -3.39 0.71
N VAL A 171 10.80 -3.65 1.65
CA VAL A 171 10.69 -4.92 2.38
C VAL A 171 9.26 -5.45 2.33
N SER A 172 9.08 -6.73 2.06
CA SER A 172 7.78 -7.41 2.14
C SER A 172 7.99 -8.90 2.40
N GLN A 173 6.94 -9.64 2.76
CA GLN A 173 7.02 -11.10 2.87
C GLN A 173 7.34 -11.77 1.52
N SER A 174 6.96 -11.14 0.41
CA SER A 174 7.27 -11.59 -0.94
C SER A 174 7.10 -10.43 -1.94
N HIS A 175 7.90 -10.43 -3.00
CA HIS A 175 7.75 -9.60 -4.20
C HIS A 175 6.99 -10.31 -5.32
N ILE A 176 6.48 -11.52 -5.07
CA ILE A 176 5.64 -12.24 -6.02
C ILE A 176 4.29 -11.51 -6.17
N ARG A 177 3.89 -11.36 -7.44
CA ARG A 177 2.74 -10.59 -7.92
C ARG A 177 1.80 -11.53 -8.69
N PHE A 178 0.55 -11.13 -8.92
CA PHE A 178 -0.35 -11.91 -9.80
C PHE A 178 0.26 -12.09 -11.19
N GLY A 179 0.88 -11.04 -11.70
CA GLY A 179 1.59 -11.02 -12.98
C GLY A 179 2.72 -12.04 -13.16
N HIS A 180 3.26 -12.62 -12.07
CA HIS A 180 4.23 -13.72 -12.19
C HIS A 180 3.56 -15.00 -12.68
N PHE A 181 2.41 -15.36 -12.10
CA PHE A 181 1.64 -16.55 -12.50
C PHE A 181 1.06 -16.38 -13.90
N GLU A 182 0.50 -15.20 -14.18
CA GLU A 182 -0.06 -14.88 -15.49
C GLU A 182 0.99 -15.02 -16.60
N TYR A 183 2.23 -14.58 -16.36
CA TYR A 183 3.30 -14.64 -17.35
C TYR A 183 3.60 -16.06 -17.81
N PHE A 184 3.89 -16.97 -16.87
CA PHE A 184 4.22 -18.35 -17.21
C PHE A 184 3.02 -19.11 -17.77
N TYR A 185 1.81 -18.78 -17.30
CA TYR A 185 0.58 -19.32 -17.87
C TYR A 185 0.37 -18.91 -19.34
N HIS A 186 0.39 -17.61 -19.64
CA HIS A 186 0.11 -17.10 -20.99
C HIS A 186 1.18 -17.49 -22.01
N ASN A 187 2.42 -17.72 -21.57
CA ASN A 187 3.50 -18.20 -22.44
C ASN A 187 3.52 -19.73 -22.61
N GLY A 188 2.61 -20.47 -21.95
CA GLY A 188 2.58 -21.94 -22.00
C GLY A 188 3.76 -22.61 -21.28
N GLU A 189 4.47 -21.89 -20.40
CA GLU A 189 5.61 -22.38 -19.63
C GLU A 189 5.13 -23.07 -18.34
N LEU A 190 4.30 -24.11 -18.47
CA LEU A 190 3.60 -24.74 -17.35
C LEU A 190 4.54 -25.36 -16.31
N ASP A 191 5.69 -25.90 -16.72
CA ASP A 191 6.70 -26.42 -15.78
C ASP A 191 7.25 -25.32 -14.85
N LYS A 192 7.41 -24.10 -15.36
CA LYS A 192 7.86 -22.95 -14.55
C LYS A 192 6.75 -22.42 -13.65
N LEU A 193 5.51 -22.46 -14.15
CA LEU A 193 4.33 -22.13 -13.36
C LEU A 193 4.19 -23.08 -12.16
N GLU A 194 4.37 -24.39 -12.37
CA GLU A 194 4.34 -25.39 -11.30
C GLU A 194 5.45 -25.14 -10.27
N LYS A 195 6.69 -24.90 -10.72
CA LYS A 195 7.79 -24.51 -9.81
C LYS A 195 7.46 -23.26 -8.97
N LEU A 196 6.82 -22.26 -9.57
CA LEU A 196 6.40 -21.05 -8.85
C LEU A 196 5.34 -21.37 -7.79
N PHE A 197 4.38 -22.25 -8.09
CA PHE A 197 3.39 -22.73 -7.13
C PHE A 197 4.05 -23.49 -5.98
N ASP A 198 4.90 -24.47 -6.28
CA ASP A 198 5.63 -25.25 -5.29
C ASP A 198 6.44 -24.36 -4.34
N TYR A 199 7.16 -23.38 -4.90
CA TYR A 199 7.88 -22.37 -4.10
C TYR A 199 6.94 -21.58 -3.18
N CYS A 200 5.80 -21.13 -3.70
CA CYS A 200 4.82 -20.39 -2.91
C CYS A 200 4.23 -21.25 -1.79
N PHE A 201 3.94 -22.52 -2.06
CA PHE A 201 3.46 -23.45 -1.04
C PHE A 201 4.48 -23.68 0.06
N GLU A 202 5.76 -23.89 -0.28
CA GLU A 202 6.79 -24.11 0.72
C GLU A 202 7.05 -22.86 1.58
N ARG A 203 7.07 -21.67 0.97
CA ARG A 203 7.62 -20.45 1.59
C ARG A 203 6.58 -19.47 2.11
N HIS A 204 5.40 -19.45 1.50
CA HIS A 204 4.41 -18.38 1.70
C HIS A 204 3.04 -18.90 2.11
N PHE A 205 2.72 -20.14 1.73
CA PHE A 205 1.42 -20.78 1.95
C PHE A 205 1.59 -22.19 2.50
N SER A 206 2.50 -22.38 3.46
CA SER A 206 2.83 -23.70 4.03
C SER A 206 1.62 -24.41 4.64
N ASP A 207 0.68 -23.63 5.20
CA ASP A 207 -0.55 -24.18 5.77
C ASP A 207 -1.47 -24.76 4.68
N CYS A 208 -1.42 -24.25 3.45
CA CYS A 208 -2.20 -24.75 2.32
C CYS A 208 -1.75 -26.15 1.89
N LEU A 209 -0.47 -26.51 2.09
CA LEU A 209 0.05 -27.86 1.78
C LEU A 209 -0.63 -28.98 2.58
N GLN A 210 -1.22 -28.65 3.73
CA GLN A 210 -1.88 -29.63 4.60
C GLN A 210 -3.35 -29.87 4.20
N THR A 211 -3.84 -29.22 3.15
CA THR A 211 -5.23 -29.32 2.68
C THR A 211 -5.37 -30.33 1.53
N GLU A 212 -6.60 -30.77 1.26
CA GLU A 212 -6.89 -31.69 0.15
C GLU A 212 -6.56 -31.09 -1.23
N SER A 213 -6.64 -29.76 -1.36
CA SER A 213 -6.30 -29.04 -2.58
C SER A 213 -5.51 -27.76 -2.26
N PRO A 214 -4.16 -27.84 -2.21
CA PRO A 214 -3.32 -26.69 -1.87
C PRO A 214 -3.53 -25.48 -2.79
N HIS A 215 -3.73 -25.73 -4.10
CA HIS A 215 -4.04 -24.68 -5.07
C HIS A 215 -5.35 -23.95 -4.76
N LEU A 216 -6.40 -24.67 -4.36
CA LEU A 216 -7.68 -24.06 -4.00
C LEU A 216 -7.52 -23.24 -2.72
N ALA A 217 -6.90 -23.81 -1.69
CA ALA A 217 -6.67 -23.12 -0.42
C ALA A 217 -5.83 -21.84 -0.59
N MET A 218 -4.79 -21.88 -1.44
CA MET A 218 -4.00 -20.71 -1.78
C MET A 218 -4.82 -19.64 -2.52
N LEU A 219 -5.63 -20.04 -3.52
CA LEU A 219 -6.49 -19.09 -4.24
C LEU A 219 -7.51 -18.43 -3.31
N GLU A 220 -8.18 -19.20 -2.44
CA GLU A 220 -9.12 -18.69 -1.45
C GLU A 220 -8.45 -17.70 -0.49
N LYS A 221 -7.21 -18.01 -0.05
CA LYS A 221 -6.43 -17.11 0.80
C LYS A 221 -6.08 -15.80 0.07
N ILE A 222 -5.61 -15.86 -1.18
CA ILE A 222 -5.32 -14.66 -1.98
C ILE A 222 -6.58 -13.80 -2.18
N VAL A 223 -7.73 -14.44 -2.48
CA VAL A 223 -9.03 -13.77 -2.65
C VAL A 223 -9.44 -13.04 -1.37
N THR A 224 -9.40 -13.72 -0.24
CA THR A 224 -9.83 -13.17 1.06
C THR A 224 -8.90 -12.08 1.58
N ASP A 225 -7.58 -12.23 1.40
CA ASP A 225 -6.59 -11.21 1.78
C ASP A 225 -6.73 -9.96 0.88
N THR A 226 -6.94 -10.13 -0.42
CA THR A 226 -7.19 -9.02 -1.37
C THR A 226 -8.49 -8.28 -1.05
N ALA A 227 -9.58 -9.01 -0.74
CA ALA A 227 -10.84 -8.41 -0.32
C ALA A 227 -10.68 -7.57 0.96
N THR A 228 -9.93 -8.08 1.93
CA THR A 228 -9.63 -7.40 3.20
C THR A 228 -8.80 -6.14 2.96
N LEU A 229 -7.78 -6.21 2.12
CA LEU A 229 -6.94 -5.06 1.75
C LEU A 229 -7.77 -3.93 1.15
N ILE A 230 -8.61 -4.26 0.15
CA ILE A 230 -9.38 -3.26 -0.56
C ILE A 230 -10.47 -2.67 0.36
N ALA A 231 -11.11 -3.46 1.21
CA ALA A 231 -12.01 -2.95 2.24
C ALA A 231 -11.33 -1.90 3.14
N LYS A 232 -10.07 -2.14 3.53
CA LYS A 232 -9.28 -1.17 4.29
C LYS A 232 -8.96 0.08 3.48
N TRP A 233 -8.59 -0.04 2.21
CA TRP A 233 -8.39 1.13 1.35
C TRP A 233 -9.67 1.98 1.27
N GLN A 234 -10.83 1.36 1.12
CA GLN A 234 -12.12 2.06 1.09
C GLN A 234 -12.45 2.74 2.42
N ALA A 235 -12.24 2.05 3.55
CA ALA A 235 -12.55 2.59 4.88
C ALA A 235 -11.59 3.70 5.35
N PHE A 236 -10.38 3.76 4.78
CA PHE A 236 -9.36 4.76 5.10
C PHE A 236 -9.10 5.76 3.97
N GLY A 237 -9.92 5.77 2.92
CA GLY A 237 -9.81 6.76 1.85
C GLY A 237 -8.48 6.68 1.08
N PHE A 238 -7.91 5.49 0.90
CA PHE A 238 -6.70 5.32 0.08
C PHE A 238 -7.07 4.96 -1.35
N ASN A 239 -6.61 5.76 -2.31
CA ASN A 239 -6.69 5.46 -3.74
C ASN A 239 -5.28 5.11 -4.27
N HIS A 240 -5.13 3.89 -4.79
CA HIS A 240 -3.86 3.38 -5.30
C HIS A 240 -3.46 3.97 -6.66
N GLY A 241 -4.44 4.20 -7.55
CA GLY A 241 -4.24 4.80 -8.88
C GLY A 241 -3.64 3.92 -9.98
N VAL A 242 -3.08 2.74 -9.66
CA VAL A 242 -2.47 1.81 -10.65
C VAL A 242 -2.63 0.36 -10.21
N MET A 243 -3.86 -0.13 -10.17
CA MET A 243 -4.17 -1.53 -9.80
C MET A 243 -4.04 -2.46 -11.02
N ASN A 244 -2.88 -2.42 -11.70
CA ASN A 244 -2.53 -3.44 -12.68
C ASN A 244 -2.26 -4.77 -11.97
N THR A 245 -2.41 -5.90 -12.66
CA THR A 245 -2.18 -7.21 -12.03
C THR A 245 -0.73 -7.44 -11.61
N ASP A 246 0.24 -6.78 -12.26
CA ASP A 246 1.63 -6.74 -11.82
C ASP A 246 1.84 -5.92 -10.52
N ASN A 247 0.88 -5.11 -10.08
CA ASN A 247 0.95 -4.41 -8.79
C ASN A 247 0.16 -5.09 -7.67
N MET A 248 -0.47 -6.24 -7.96
CA MET A 248 -1.22 -7.01 -6.96
C MET A 248 -0.31 -8.06 -6.32
N SER A 249 -0.08 -7.95 -5.02
CA SER A 249 0.68 -8.94 -4.24
C SER A 249 -0.15 -10.18 -3.94
N ILE A 250 0.50 -11.35 -3.94
CA ILE A 250 -0.10 -12.62 -3.48
C ILE A 250 -0.48 -12.62 -1.99
N HIS A 251 0.05 -11.70 -1.19
CA HIS A 251 -0.22 -11.64 0.26
C HIS A 251 -1.32 -10.64 0.63
N GLY A 252 -1.99 -10.03 -0.35
CA GLY A 252 -2.99 -8.99 -0.08
C GLY A 252 -2.40 -7.80 0.68
N ILE A 253 -1.20 -7.35 0.27
CA ILE A 253 -0.56 -6.13 0.79
C ILE A 253 -0.55 -5.03 -0.26
N THR A 254 -0.59 -3.77 0.19
CA THR A 254 -0.36 -2.59 -0.66
C THR A 254 1.07 -2.58 -1.18
N PHE A 255 1.23 -2.45 -2.49
CA PHE A 255 2.50 -2.70 -3.17
C PHE A 255 2.70 -1.76 -4.37
N ASP A 256 3.94 -1.38 -4.64
CA ASP A 256 4.33 -0.50 -5.76
C ASP A 256 3.61 0.87 -5.80
N PHE A 257 4.09 1.77 -4.93
CA PHE A 257 3.53 3.11 -4.80
C PHE A 257 3.94 4.02 -5.97
N GLY A 258 2.97 4.33 -6.82
CA GLY A 258 3.08 5.33 -7.88
C GLY A 258 2.26 6.59 -7.55
N PRO A 259 1.24 6.91 -8.37
CA PRO A 259 0.39 8.09 -8.19
C PRO A 259 -0.76 7.81 -7.22
N TYR A 260 -0.44 7.30 -6.02
CA TYR A 260 -1.45 7.09 -4.98
C TYR A 260 -1.89 8.43 -4.36
N ALA A 261 -3.01 8.41 -3.65
CA ALA A 261 -3.46 9.50 -2.81
C ALA A 261 -4.31 9.00 -1.65
N PHE A 262 -4.19 9.64 -0.49
CA PHE A 262 -5.27 9.64 0.49
C PHE A 262 -6.28 10.71 0.08
N LEU A 263 -7.57 10.43 0.27
CA LEU A 263 -8.63 11.41 0.02
C LEU A 263 -8.48 12.58 0.99
N ASP A 264 -8.43 13.80 0.43
CA ASP A 264 -8.68 15.00 1.20
C ASP A 264 -10.20 15.17 1.31
N ASP A 265 -10.83 15.91 0.38
CA ASP A 265 -12.28 15.96 0.26
C ASP A 265 -12.82 14.60 -0.23
N PHE A 266 -13.94 14.14 0.35
CA PHE A 266 -14.53 12.86 -0.07
C PHE A 266 -15.23 13.02 -1.42
N ASP A 267 -14.64 12.43 -2.45
CA ASP A 267 -15.23 12.25 -3.77
C ASP A 267 -15.07 10.78 -4.18
N PRO A 268 -16.15 9.97 -4.19
CA PRO A 268 -16.08 8.56 -4.60
C PRO A 268 -15.47 8.36 -6.00
N LYS A 269 -15.63 9.35 -6.89
CA LYS A 269 -15.15 9.30 -8.27
C LYS A 269 -13.72 9.82 -8.42
N PHE A 270 -13.04 10.11 -7.32
CA PHE A 270 -11.70 10.68 -7.34
C PHE A 270 -10.71 9.77 -8.08
N VAL A 271 -10.00 10.35 -9.05
CA VAL A 271 -8.94 9.71 -9.82
C VAL A 271 -7.61 10.37 -9.43
N CYS A 272 -6.76 9.63 -8.71
CA CYS A 272 -5.46 10.14 -8.27
C CYS A 272 -4.37 10.08 -9.35
N ASN A 273 -4.54 9.22 -10.35
CA ASN A 273 -3.59 9.05 -11.43
C ASN A 273 -3.99 9.91 -12.64
N HIS A 274 -3.19 10.93 -12.94
CA HIS A 274 -3.41 11.81 -14.08
C HIS A 274 -3.43 11.10 -15.46
N SER A 275 -2.84 9.90 -15.58
CA SER A 275 -2.83 9.10 -16.82
C SER A 275 -4.06 8.20 -16.95
N ASP A 276 -4.88 8.10 -15.89
CA ASP A 276 -6.11 7.32 -15.89
C ASP A 276 -7.29 8.16 -16.40
N HIS A 277 -7.26 8.51 -17.68
CA HIS A 277 -8.28 9.38 -18.30
C HIS A 277 -9.70 8.78 -18.30
N GLN A 278 -9.82 7.46 -18.12
CA GLN A 278 -11.10 6.75 -18.07
C GLN A 278 -11.60 6.52 -16.64
N GLY A 279 -10.80 6.87 -15.62
CA GLY A 279 -11.12 6.60 -14.22
C GLY A 279 -11.23 5.11 -13.90
N ARG A 280 -10.47 4.25 -14.60
CA ARG A 280 -10.46 2.79 -14.36
C ARG A 280 -10.09 2.47 -12.91
N TYR A 281 -9.18 3.24 -12.33
CA TYR A 281 -8.69 3.13 -10.97
C TYR A 281 -9.18 4.29 -10.10
N ALA A 282 -10.35 4.86 -10.40
CA ALA A 282 -11.03 5.78 -9.49
C ALA A 282 -11.30 5.09 -8.13
N PHE A 283 -11.43 5.88 -7.06
CA PHE A 283 -11.56 5.36 -5.71
C PHE A 283 -12.72 4.34 -5.55
N GLU A 284 -13.90 4.66 -6.07
CA GLU A 284 -15.07 3.76 -6.06
C GLU A 284 -14.92 2.51 -6.94
N GLN A 285 -13.99 2.51 -7.90
CA GLN A 285 -13.78 1.40 -8.83
C GLN A 285 -12.84 0.33 -8.26
N GLN A 286 -12.02 0.65 -7.25
CA GLN A 286 -11.04 -0.28 -6.68
C GLN A 286 -11.65 -1.63 -6.24
N PRO A 287 -12.85 -1.72 -5.62
CA PRO A 287 -13.50 -3.00 -5.31
C PRO A 287 -13.77 -3.87 -6.54
N GLY A 288 -14.30 -3.28 -7.62
CA GLY A 288 -14.56 -4.01 -8.87
C GLY A 288 -13.27 -4.45 -9.55
N ILE A 289 -12.25 -3.57 -9.58
CA ILE A 289 -10.94 -3.88 -10.14
C ILE A 289 -10.22 -4.98 -9.36
N GLY A 290 -10.34 -5.02 -8.03
CA GLY A 290 -9.80 -6.10 -7.21
C GLY A 290 -10.32 -7.46 -7.64
N LEU A 291 -11.64 -7.58 -7.82
CA LEU A 291 -12.26 -8.81 -8.32
C LEU A 291 -11.82 -9.13 -9.76
N TRP A 292 -11.71 -8.13 -10.62
CA TRP A 292 -11.24 -8.31 -11.99
C TRP A 292 -9.80 -8.86 -12.01
N ASN A 293 -8.90 -8.30 -11.19
CA ASN A 293 -7.52 -8.77 -11.07
C ASN A 293 -7.44 -10.20 -10.52
N LEU A 294 -8.30 -10.57 -9.57
CA LEU A 294 -8.39 -11.95 -9.07
C LEU A 294 -8.90 -12.93 -10.14
N ASN A 295 -9.82 -12.51 -11.00
CA ASN A 295 -10.23 -13.31 -12.16
C ASN A 295 -9.08 -13.49 -13.15
N ALA A 296 -8.30 -12.44 -13.42
CA ALA A 296 -7.11 -12.53 -14.26
C ALA A 296 -6.08 -13.53 -13.69
N LEU A 297 -5.79 -13.44 -12.39
CA LEU A 297 -4.94 -14.41 -11.67
C LEU A 297 -5.48 -15.84 -11.79
N ALA A 298 -6.79 -16.03 -11.61
CA ALA A 298 -7.42 -17.35 -11.56
C ALA A 298 -7.24 -18.16 -12.86
N HIS A 299 -6.97 -17.51 -14.00
CA HIS A 299 -6.59 -18.22 -15.22
C HIS A 299 -5.34 -19.09 -15.04
N ALA A 300 -4.34 -18.61 -14.29
CA ALA A 300 -3.14 -19.38 -13.99
C ALA A 300 -3.41 -20.61 -13.10
N PHE A 301 -4.58 -20.69 -12.46
CA PHE A 301 -4.99 -21.84 -11.63
C PHE A 301 -5.78 -22.90 -12.43
N THR A 302 -6.21 -22.62 -13.66
CA THR A 302 -7.03 -23.56 -14.46
C THR A 302 -6.36 -24.91 -14.77
N PRO A 303 -5.01 -25.05 -14.83
CA PRO A 303 -4.40 -26.37 -14.97
C PRO A 303 -4.60 -27.27 -13.74
N TYR A 304 -4.88 -26.69 -12.56
CA TYR A 304 -4.90 -27.38 -11.28
C TYR A 304 -6.28 -27.46 -10.64
N LEU A 305 -7.21 -26.59 -11.04
CA LEU A 305 -8.55 -26.47 -10.45
C LEU A 305 -9.65 -26.55 -11.51
N SER A 306 -10.79 -27.12 -11.13
CA SER A 306 -11.99 -27.04 -11.96
C SER A 306 -12.55 -25.62 -12.00
N ILE A 307 -13.34 -25.31 -13.03
CA ILE A 307 -14.03 -24.02 -13.16
C ILE A 307 -14.96 -23.78 -11.95
N GLU A 308 -15.59 -24.84 -11.40
CA GLU A 308 -16.47 -24.73 -10.24
C GLU A 308 -15.69 -24.37 -8.97
N GLN A 309 -14.51 -24.97 -8.76
CA GLN A 309 -13.63 -24.64 -7.65
C GLN A 309 -13.15 -23.19 -7.72
N ILE A 310 -12.72 -22.73 -8.91
CA ILE A 310 -12.31 -21.34 -9.13
C ILE A 310 -13.46 -20.37 -8.84
N LYS A 311 -14.66 -20.64 -9.38
CA LYS A 311 -15.85 -19.81 -9.11
C LYS A 311 -16.20 -19.78 -7.62
N SER A 312 -16.08 -20.90 -6.93
CA SER A 312 -16.30 -21.00 -5.49
C SER A 312 -15.33 -20.10 -4.73
N ALA A 313 -14.02 -20.18 -5.02
CA ALA A 313 -13.02 -19.32 -4.39
C ALA A 313 -13.30 -17.83 -4.65
N LEU A 314 -13.54 -17.43 -5.90
CA LEU A 314 -13.81 -16.04 -6.27
C LEU A 314 -15.09 -15.48 -5.63
N SER A 315 -16.10 -16.33 -5.40
CA SER A 315 -17.37 -15.94 -4.77
C SER A 315 -17.22 -15.48 -3.32
N GLN A 316 -16.09 -15.78 -2.67
CA GLN A 316 -15.80 -15.34 -1.31
C GLN A 316 -15.40 -13.85 -1.25
N TYR A 317 -15.01 -13.25 -2.38
CA TYR A 317 -14.47 -11.90 -2.44
C TYR A 317 -15.46 -10.85 -1.91
N GLU A 318 -16.65 -10.77 -2.51
CA GLU A 318 -17.64 -9.73 -2.19
C GLU A 318 -18.16 -9.85 -0.75
N PRO A 319 -18.58 -11.03 -0.26
CA PRO A 319 -18.96 -11.18 1.14
C PRO A 319 -17.85 -10.77 2.12
N ARG A 320 -16.60 -11.13 1.84
CA ARG A 320 -15.46 -10.77 2.68
C ARG A 320 -15.20 -9.26 2.67
N LEU A 321 -15.20 -8.64 1.50
CA LEU A 321 -14.99 -7.20 1.34
C LEU A 321 -16.08 -6.42 2.07
N MET A 322 -17.34 -6.78 1.88
CA MET A 322 -18.48 -6.11 2.52
C MET A 322 -18.45 -6.27 4.04
N ALA A 323 -18.13 -7.48 4.54
CA ALA A 323 -18.04 -7.73 5.98
C ALA A 323 -16.94 -6.89 6.64
N GLU A 324 -15.74 -6.88 6.06
CA GLU A 324 -14.61 -6.10 6.58
C GLU A 324 -14.90 -4.59 6.50
N PHE A 325 -15.39 -4.10 5.35
CA PHE A 325 -15.72 -2.68 5.18
C PHE A 325 -16.81 -2.23 6.17
N SER A 326 -17.90 -3.00 6.28
CA SER A 326 -18.97 -2.71 7.24
C SER A 326 -18.44 -2.65 8.67
N GLN A 327 -17.62 -3.63 9.07
CA GLN A 327 -17.01 -3.63 10.40
C GLN A 327 -16.14 -2.38 10.64
N LEU A 328 -15.27 -2.02 9.70
CA LEU A 328 -14.39 -0.85 9.83
C LEU A 328 -15.20 0.44 9.91
N MET A 329 -16.19 0.63 9.04
CA MET A 329 -17.04 1.83 9.05
C MET A 329 -17.82 1.95 10.36
N ARG A 330 -18.37 0.84 10.86
CA ARG A 330 -19.04 0.78 12.15
C ARG A 330 -18.14 1.17 13.31
N GLN A 331 -16.90 0.68 13.33
CA GLN A 331 -15.88 1.10 14.31
C GLN A 331 -15.56 2.59 14.21
N LYS A 332 -15.42 3.13 12.99
CA LYS A 332 -15.18 4.56 12.75
C LYS A 332 -16.33 5.44 13.23
N LEU A 333 -17.57 4.95 13.20
CA LEU A 333 -18.75 5.64 13.75
C LEU A 333 -19.01 5.34 15.24
N GLY A 334 -18.30 4.38 15.85
CA GLY A 334 -18.58 3.95 17.22
C GLY A 334 -19.91 3.20 17.38
N LEU A 335 -20.40 2.55 16.32
CA LEU A 335 -21.66 1.79 16.28
C LEU A 335 -21.35 0.28 16.17
N TYR A 336 -21.49 -0.48 17.25
CA TYR A 336 -20.96 -1.86 17.33
C TYR A 336 -21.94 -2.95 16.90
N GLU A 337 -23.23 -2.64 16.80
CA GLU A 337 -24.23 -3.59 16.30
C GLU A 337 -24.19 -3.67 14.76
N ASN A 338 -24.34 -4.87 14.22
CA ASN A 338 -24.51 -5.08 12.78
C ASN A 338 -26.00 -5.26 12.46
N ASN A 339 -26.70 -4.15 12.26
CA ASN A 339 -28.14 -4.11 11.99
C ASN A 339 -28.47 -3.10 10.88
N HIS A 340 -29.72 -3.12 10.40
CA HIS A 340 -30.19 -2.25 9.31
C HIS A 340 -30.01 -0.77 9.62
N THR A 341 -30.38 -0.34 10.83
CA THR A 341 -30.26 1.07 11.27
C THR A 341 -28.82 1.57 11.24
N THR A 342 -27.88 0.74 11.68
CA THR A 342 -26.45 1.09 11.66
C THR A 342 -25.93 1.19 10.23
N ALA A 343 -26.32 0.27 9.35
CA ALA A 343 -25.95 0.33 7.94
C ALA A 343 -26.51 1.59 7.25
N GLU A 344 -27.76 1.96 7.52
CA GLU A 344 -28.36 3.20 7.01
C GLU A 344 -27.64 4.46 7.51
N LEU A 345 -27.24 4.50 8.78
CA LEU A 345 -26.48 5.60 9.35
C LEU A 345 -25.10 5.76 8.69
N VAL A 346 -24.40 4.65 8.45
CA VAL A 346 -23.11 4.65 7.73
C VAL A 346 -23.28 5.18 6.31
N ASN A 347 -24.27 4.69 5.56
CA ASN A 347 -24.49 5.12 4.18
C ASN A 347 -24.84 6.61 4.11
N ARG A 348 -25.78 7.07 4.94
CA ARG A 348 -26.16 8.49 4.98
C ARG A 348 -25.03 9.40 5.44
N TRP A 349 -24.14 8.91 6.30
CA TRP A 349 -22.93 9.65 6.67
C TRP A 349 -22.03 9.86 5.46
N LEU A 350 -21.71 8.78 4.72
CA LEU A 350 -20.90 8.86 3.51
C LEU A 350 -21.55 9.77 2.46
N ASP A 351 -22.87 9.71 2.29
CA ASP A 351 -23.62 10.59 1.39
C ASP A 351 -23.45 12.06 1.77
N LEU A 352 -23.59 12.41 3.07
CA LEU A 352 -23.42 13.77 3.55
C LEU A 352 -22.01 14.30 3.30
N VAL A 353 -20.98 13.50 3.62
CA VAL A 353 -19.58 13.90 3.41
C VAL A 353 -19.29 14.08 1.91
N SER A 354 -19.86 13.23 1.06
CA SER A 354 -19.67 13.25 -0.39
C SER A 354 -20.37 14.44 -1.05
N GLN A 355 -21.66 14.67 -0.75
CA GLN A 355 -22.46 15.74 -1.33
C GLN A 355 -21.86 17.12 -1.09
N ASP A 356 -21.36 17.35 0.13
CA ASP A 356 -20.76 18.61 0.52
C ASP A 356 -19.24 18.66 0.27
N LYS A 357 -18.66 17.59 -0.31
CA LYS A 357 -17.22 17.41 -0.56
C LYS A 357 -16.38 17.79 0.66
N ARG A 358 -16.72 17.23 1.82
CA ARG A 358 -16.02 17.50 3.08
C ARG A 358 -14.81 16.61 3.24
N ASP A 359 -13.82 17.11 3.96
CA ASP A 359 -12.59 16.38 4.25
C ASP A 359 -12.92 15.05 4.94
N TYR A 360 -12.54 13.94 4.31
CA TYR A 360 -12.93 12.59 4.74
C TYR A 360 -12.48 12.31 6.17
N HIS A 361 -11.21 12.59 6.46
CA HIS A 361 -10.58 12.26 7.74
C HIS A 361 -11.03 13.18 8.87
N ILE A 362 -11.10 14.49 8.63
CA ILE A 362 -11.58 15.47 9.60
C ILE A 362 -13.05 15.22 9.94
N SER A 363 -13.88 14.85 8.96
CA SER A 363 -15.29 14.52 9.23
C SER A 363 -15.41 13.38 10.25
N PHE A 364 -14.66 12.29 10.08
CA PHE A 364 -14.64 11.19 11.07
C PHE A 364 -14.01 11.60 12.41
N ARG A 365 -13.02 12.49 12.40
CA ARG A 365 -12.36 12.94 13.63
C ARG A 365 -13.28 13.84 14.45
N LEU A 366 -14.06 14.73 13.83
CA LEU A 366 -15.09 15.53 14.49
C LEU A 366 -16.16 14.64 15.13
N LEU A 367 -16.51 13.52 14.48
CA LEU A 367 -17.48 12.57 15.02
C LEU A 367 -17.03 11.93 16.35
N CYS A 368 -15.71 11.84 16.58
CA CYS A 368 -15.15 11.29 17.82
C CYS A 368 -15.45 12.12 19.07
N ASP A 369 -15.94 13.35 18.93
CA ASP A 369 -16.26 14.24 20.06
C ASP A 369 -17.76 14.27 20.38
N ILE A 370 -18.59 13.55 19.61
CA ILE A 370 -20.04 13.53 19.79
C ILE A 370 -20.42 12.67 21.00
N ASP A 371 -21.39 13.15 21.77
CA ASP A 371 -22.06 12.47 22.86
C ASP A 371 -23.54 12.21 22.51
N GLU A 372 -24.24 11.48 23.38
CA GLU A 372 -25.64 11.14 23.19
C GLU A 372 -26.62 12.32 23.19
N GLN A 373 -26.24 13.49 23.73
CA GLN A 373 -27.18 14.57 24.06
C GLN A 373 -26.55 15.95 23.87
N GLY A 374 -27.36 16.94 23.53
CA GLY A 374 -26.89 18.31 23.37
C GLY A 374 -26.46 18.63 21.95
N ALA A 375 -26.11 19.90 21.75
CA ALA A 375 -25.82 20.46 20.45
C ALA A 375 -24.33 20.31 20.11
N HIS A 376 -24.04 19.94 18.86
CA HIS A 376 -22.68 19.81 18.34
C HIS A 376 -22.46 20.75 17.15
N PRO A 377 -22.40 22.08 17.38
CA PRO A 377 -22.31 23.06 16.30
C PRO A 377 -21.05 22.86 15.45
N LYS A 378 -19.93 22.41 16.04
CA LYS A 378 -18.70 22.12 15.28
C LYS A 378 -18.92 21.08 14.17
N LEU A 379 -19.70 20.02 14.43
CA LEU A 379 -20.02 19.03 13.42
C LEU A 379 -21.02 19.57 12.41
N VAL A 380 -22.07 20.26 12.86
CA VAL A 380 -23.12 20.77 11.97
C VAL A 380 -22.60 21.87 11.04
N ASP A 381 -21.79 22.80 11.56
CA ASP A 381 -21.18 23.89 10.80
C ASP A 381 -20.07 23.42 9.85
N HIS A 382 -19.55 22.20 10.05
CA HIS A 382 -18.65 21.54 9.11
C HIS A 382 -19.35 21.20 7.79
N PHE A 383 -20.68 21.09 7.75
CA PHE A 383 -21.46 20.81 6.55
C PHE A 383 -22.10 22.07 5.95
N ILE A 384 -22.25 22.10 4.62
CA ILE A 384 -23.01 23.13 3.88
C ILE A 384 -24.50 22.89 4.18
N GLN A 385 -24.95 21.64 4.06
CA GLN A 385 -26.33 21.23 4.32
C GLN A 385 -26.58 21.01 5.82
N ARG A 386 -26.56 22.09 6.60
CA ARG A 386 -26.68 22.06 8.07
C ARG A 386 -27.92 21.33 8.57
N GLU A 387 -29.07 21.49 7.91
CA GLU A 387 -30.31 20.81 8.28
C GLU A 387 -30.20 19.29 8.13
N ALA A 388 -29.60 18.83 7.02
CA ALA A 388 -29.37 17.41 6.78
C ALA A 388 -28.36 16.82 7.77
N ALA A 389 -27.28 17.55 8.08
CA ALA A 389 -26.31 17.17 9.10
C ALA A 389 -26.94 17.09 10.51
N GLN A 390 -27.78 18.06 10.87
CA GLN A 390 -28.50 18.06 12.15
C GLN A 390 -29.51 16.89 12.24
N ALA A 391 -30.20 16.58 11.14
CA ALA A 391 -31.11 15.44 11.09
C ALA A 391 -30.35 14.11 11.24
N TRP A 392 -29.21 13.95 10.57
CA TRP A 392 -28.35 12.78 10.73
C TRP A 392 -27.79 12.66 12.15
N LEU A 393 -27.26 13.76 12.71
CA LEU A 393 -26.74 13.79 14.08
C LEU A 393 -27.81 13.35 15.10
N THR A 394 -29.05 13.79 14.91
CA THR A 394 -30.16 13.42 15.81
C THR A 394 -30.39 11.90 15.81
N GLN A 395 -30.36 11.26 14.63
CA GLN A 395 -30.53 9.81 14.51
C GLN A 395 -29.31 9.05 15.02
N TYR A 396 -28.10 9.56 14.74
CA TYR A 396 -26.86 9.02 15.28
C TYR A 396 -26.87 9.04 16.82
N GLN A 397 -27.26 10.16 17.42
CA GLN A 397 -27.42 10.30 18.88
C GLN A 397 -28.44 9.31 19.47
N GLN A 398 -29.55 9.06 18.77
CA GLN A 398 -30.52 8.03 19.18
C GLN A 398 -29.90 6.63 19.15
N ALA A 399 -29.13 6.30 18.11
CA ALA A 399 -28.48 5.01 17.98
C ALA A 399 -27.42 4.76 19.08
N ILE A 400 -26.55 5.74 19.37
CA ILE A 400 -25.55 5.59 20.44
C ILE A 400 -26.20 5.53 21.83
N ARG A 401 -27.36 6.18 22.06
CA ARG A 401 -28.15 6.02 23.29
C ARG A 401 -28.68 4.60 23.43
N ALA A 402 -29.26 4.06 22.37
CA ALA A 402 -29.83 2.72 22.37
C ALA A 402 -28.75 1.65 22.61
N GLN A 403 -27.55 1.85 22.09
CA GLN A 403 -26.40 0.97 22.29
C GLN A 403 -25.92 0.93 23.76
N GLY A 404 -26.08 2.02 24.51
CA GLY A 404 -25.76 2.07 25.95
C GLY A 404 -24.26 1.95 26.30
N THR A 405 -23.35 2.11 25.33
CA THR A 405 -21.90 2.18 25.62
C THR A 405 -21.55 3.49 26.32
N ASP A 406 -20.65 3.45 27.30
CA ASP A 406 -20.08 4.65 27.90
C ASP A 406 -19.49 5.59 26.83
N THR A 407 -19.79 6.88 26.95
CA THR A 407 -19.39 7.86 25.94
C THR A 407 -17.89 8.08 25.91
N GLN A 408 -17.18 8.10 27.06
CA GLN A 408 -15.73 8.25 27.06
C GLN A 408 -15.05 7.04 26.43
N GLU A 409 -15.54 5.83 26.72
CA GLU A 409 -15.07 4.60 26.10
C GLU A 409 -15.29 4.61 24.59
N ARG A 410 -16.52 4.91 24.12
CA ARG A 410 -16.84 4.99 22.68
C ARG A 410 -15.90 5.98 21.97
N GLN A 411 -15.77 7.18 22.50
CA GLN A 411 -14.91 8.20 21.91
C GLN A 411 -13.44 7.78 21.89
N ALA A 412 -12.95 7.13 22.96
CA ALA A 412 -11.58 6.60 23.00
C ALA A 412 -11.35 5.51 21.94
N GLN A 413 -12.31 4.62 21.71
CA GLN A 413 -12.21 3.60 20.66
C GLN A 413 -12.25 4.22 19.27
N MET A 414 -13.15 5.17 19.02
CA MET A 414 -13.22 5.89 17.74
C MET A 414 -11.89 6.61 17.44
N ARG A 415 -11.26 7.23 18.44
CA ARG A 415 -9.97 7.91 18.25
C ARG A 415 -8.82 6.96 17.90
N LYS A 416 -8.92 5.66 18.22
CA LYS A 416 -7.93 4.63 17.84
C LYS A 416 -8.06 4.16 16.39
N VAL A 417 -9.19 4.42 15.72
CA VAL A 417 -9.46 3.96 14.35
C VAL A 417 -9.69 5.10 13.36
N ASN A 418 -9.93 6.33 13.84
CA ASN A 418 -10.03 7.53 13.02
C ASN A 418 -8.74 8.34 13.12
N PRO A 419 -7.85 8.32 12.11
CA PRO A 419 -6.57 9.00 12.20
C PRO A 419 -6.74 10.53 12.34
N ALA A 420 -5.92 11.14 13.19
CA ALA A 420 -5.72 12.58 13.25
C ALA A 420 -4.80 13.07 12.12
N TYR A 421 -3.86 12.22 11.68
CA TYR A 421 -2.88 12.54 10.65
C TYR A 421 -2.92 11.51 9.53
N VAL A 422 -2.91 12.00 8.29
CA VAL A 422 -2.83 11.18 7.08
C VAL A 422 -1.78 11.75 6.14
N LEU A 423 -1.23 10.91 5.26
CA LEU A 423 -0.24 11.35 4.27
C LEU A 423 -0.93 12.08 3.12
N ARG A 424 -1.30 13.34 3.38
CA ARG A 424 -1.88 14.24 2.37
C ARG A 424 -0.84 14.57 1.30
N ASN A 425 -1.27 14.69 0.06
CA ASN A 425 -0.35 14.89 -1.06
C ASN A 425 0.43 16.19 -0.96
N TYR A 426 -0.18 17.28 -0.49
CA TYR A 426 0.53 18.54 -0.30
C TYR A 426 1.64 18.44 0.75
N GLN A 427 1.44 17.66 1.83
CA GLN A 427 2.47 17.44 2.85
C GLN A 427 3.64 16.64 2.29
N ALA A 428 3.35 15.60 1.50
CA ALA A 428 4.38 14.87 0.78
C ALA A 428 5.16 15.78 -0.17
N GLN A 429 4.47 16.69 -0.90
CA GLN A 429 5.12 17.63 -1.81
C GLN A 429 6.04 18.61 -1.08
N LEU A 430 5.59 19.18 0.04
CA LEU A 430 6.43 20.04 0.87
C LEU A 430 7.70 19.31 1.35
N ALA A 431 7.59 18.02 1.68
CA ALA A 431 8.74 17.19 2.04
C ALA A 431 9.68 16.98 0.85
N ILE A 432 9.13 16.73 -0.33
CA ILE A 432 9.88 16.54 -1.58
C ILE A 432 10.62 17.82 -1.96
N ASP A 433 9.93 18.96 -1.98
CA ASP A 433 10.49 20.24 -2.41
C ASP A 433 11.68 20.64 -1.52
N ALA A 434 11.55 20.46 -0.19
CA ALA A 434 12.64 20.69 0.75
C ALA A 434 13.80 19.69 0.52
N ALA A 435 13.49 18.42 0.31
CA ALA A 435 14.51 17.38 0.11
C ALA A 435 15.28 17.54 -1.21
N GLU A 436 14.66 18.05 -2.28
CA GLU A 436 15.34 18.38 -3.53
C GLU A 436 16.46 19.42 -3.31
N GLN A 437 16.25 20.34 -2.35
CA GLN A 437 17.22 21.33 -1.88
C GLN A 437 18.18 20.81 -0.80
N GLY A 438 18.08 19.53 -0.43
CA GLY A 438 18.94 18.87 0.57
C GLY A 438 18.45 18.98 2.01
N ASP A 439 17.28 19.55 2.27
CA ASP A 439 16.67 19.60 3.59
C ASP A 439 15.65 18.46 3.79
N PHE A 440 16.02 17.48 4.62
CA PHE A 440 15.18 16.33 4.95
C PHE A 440 14.40 16.50 6.25
N THR A 441 14.41 17.70 6.86
CA THR A 441 13.76 17.94 8.16
C THR A 441 12.25 17.75 8.08
N HIS A 442 11.59 18.28 7.04
CA HIS A 442 10.13 18.12 6.87
C HIS A 442 9.74 16.66 6.61
N PHE A 443 10.54 15.94 5.80
CA PHE A 443 10.34 14.50 5.57
C PHE A 443 10.40 13.70 6.88
N ARG A 444 11.42 13.91 7.71
CA ARG A 444 11.56 13.20 9.00
C ARG A 444 10.46 13.55 9.99
N MET A 445 10.07 14.82 10.05
CA MET A 445 8.95 15.26 10.88
C MET A 445 7.65 14.59 10.44
N LEU A 446 7.36 14.59 9.14
CA LEU A 446 6.17 13.96 8.58
C LEU A 446 6.17 12.44 8.84
N LEU A 447 7.32 11.77 8.68
CA LEU A 447 7.46 10.36 9.02
C LEU A 447 7.15 10.10 10.50
N GLN A 448 7.70 10.90 11.42
CA GLN A 448 7.45 10.78 12.86
C GLN A 448 5.97 10.95 13.21
N VAL A 449 5.29 11.91 12.57
CA VAL A 449 3.84 12.13 12.75
C VAL A 449 3.04 10.92 12.26
N LEU A 450 3.40 10.38 11.10
CA LEU A 450 2.70 9.24 10.49
C LEU A 450 2.93 7.91 11.22
N GLN A 451 3.92 7.82 12.10
CA GLN A 451 4.11 6.67 12.99
C GLN A 451 3.06 6.59 14.11
N GLN A 452 2.37 7.70 14.40
CA GLN A 452 1.35 7.80 15.44
C GLN A 452 0.08 8.47 14.89
N PRO A 453 -0.52 7.92 13.82
CA PRO A 453 -1.51 8.64 13.03
C PRO A 453 -2.81 8.91 13.80
N PHE A 454 -3.06 8.20 14.91
CA PHE A 454 -4.28 8.29 15.72
C PHE A 454 -4.15 9.23 16.93
N GLU A 455 -2.93 9.55 17.37
CA GLU A 455 -2.64 10.34 18.56
C GLU A 455 -2.59 11.83 18.22
N SER A 456 -3.61 12.61 18.62
CA SER A 456 -3.57 14.07 18.40
C SER A 456 -2.62 14.73 19.38
N LYS A 457 -1.59 15.42 18.86
CA LYS A 457 -0.55 16.12 19.62
C LYS A 457 -0.53 17.62 19.25
N PRO A 458 -0.55 18.54 20.22
CA PRO A 458 -0.52 19.98 19.94
C PRO A 458 0.66 20.43 19.06
N GLU A 459 1.84 19.83 19.27
CA GLU A 459 3.06 20.11 18.48
C GLU A 459 2.95 19.72 17.01
N TYR A 460 1.98 18.87 16.64
CA TYR A 460 1.74 18.40 15.27
C TYR A 460 0.42 18.94 14.69
N ALA A 461 -0.18 19.96 15.30
CA ALA A 461 -1.47 20.50 14.87
C ALA A 461 -1.50 20.91 13.38
N GLU A 462 -0.37 21.40 12.83
CA GLU A 462 -0.25 21.77 11.42
C GLU A 462 -0.46 20.59 10.46
N PHE A 463 -0.05 19.37 10.84
CA PHE A 463 -0.20 18.17 10.01
C PHE A 463 -1.64 17.62 9.98
N ALA A 464 -2.49 18.06 10.92
CA ALA A 464 -3.91 17.70 10.95
C ALA A 464 -4.78 18.57 10.04
N LYS A 465 -4.23 19.69 9.53
CA LYS A 465 -4.98 20.66 8.73
C LYS A 465 -5.36 20.10 7.35
N PRO A 466 -6.52 20.52 6.80
CA PRO A 466 -6.87 20.23 5.42
C PRO A 466 -5.84 20.84 4.46
N PRO A 467 -5.77 20.38 3.20
CA PRO A 467 -4.90 21.00 2.21
C PRO A 467 -5.24 22.49 2.01
N PRO A 468 -4.22 23.34 1.78
CA PRO A 468 -4.45 24.66 1.22
C PRO A 468 -5.02 24.55 -0.20
N ASP A 469 -5.59 25.63 -0.74
CA ASP A 469 -6.27 25.62 -2.05
C ASP A 469 -5.41 25.04 -3.18
N TRP A 470 -4.13 25.40 -3.25
CA TRP A 470 -3.21 24.83 -4.25
C TRP A 470 -2.98 23.33 -4.08
N GLY A 471 -3.05 22.83 -2.84
CA GLY A 471 -2.86 21.42 -2.50
C GLY A 471 -4.01 20.55 -2.99
N LYS A 472 -5.23 21.10 -3.05
CA LYS A 472 -6.44 20.40 -3.52
C LYS A 472 -6.42 20.07 -5.02
N HIS A 473 -5.65 20.82 -5.81
CA HIS A 473 -5.60 20.70 -7.26
C HIS A 473 -4.28 20.09 -7.77
N MET A 474 -3.54 19.42 -6.89
CA MET A 474 -2.29 18.78 -7.25
C MET A 474 -2.52 17.56 -8.14
N GLU A 475 -1.86 17.55 -9.30
CA GLU A 475 -1.76 16.38 -10.16
C GLU A 475 -0.54 15.54 -9.79
N ILE A 476 -0.68 14.21 -9.81
CA ILE A 476 0.38 13.29 -9.44
C ILE A 476 0.63 12.33 -10.59
N SER A 477 1.86 12.36 -11.10
CA SER A 477 2.31 11.49 -12.17
C SER A 477 3.03 10.24 -11.68
N CYS A 478 2.86 9.15 -12.43
CA CYS A 478 3.79 8.03 -12.39
C CYS A 478 5.17 8.55 -12.82
N SER A 479 6.12 8.66 -11.89
CA SER A 479 7.52 9.01 -12.20
C SER A 479 8.30 7.83 -12.82
N SER A 480 7.62 6.92 -13.51
CA SER A 480 8.21 5.73 -14.15
C SER A 480 9.02 6.12 -15.37
#